data_AF-A0A966M5E4-F1
#
_entry.id   AF-A0A966M5E4-F1
#
_cell.length_a   1.000
_cell.length_b   1.000
_cell.length_c   1.000
_cell.angle_alpha   90.00
_cell.angle_beta   90.00
_cell.angle_gamma   90.00
#
_symmetry.space_group_name_H-M   'P 1'
#
loop_
_entity.id
_entity.type
_entity.pdbx_description
1 polymer ?
#
loop_
_entity_poly.entity_id
_entity_poly.type
_entity_poly.pdbx_seq_one_letter_code
_entity_poly.pdbx_strand_id
1 'polypeptide(L)' 'MLFLTVHVPSEPRQSINNRLINALPQRYGNVKVLDWFSIAGQYPEYLYSDKTHLRPAGARFYADLIMQSVGRL' A
#
# COMPACT_ATOMS: atom_id res chain seq x y z
N MET A 1 -0.84 15.04 -0.37
CA MET A 1 -0.39 14.05 0.62
C MET A 1 -0.77 12.67 0.12
N LEU A 2 0.14 11.71 0.17
CA LEU A 2 -0.09 10.34 -0.29
C LEU A 2 -0.29 9.42 0.92
N PHE A 3 -1.37 8.64 0.93
CA PHE A 3 -1.58 7.53 1.85
C PHE A 3 -1.54 6.21 1.09
N LEU A 4 -1.21 5.13 1.79
CA LEU A 4 -1.23 3.78 1.23
C LEU A 4 -2.19 2.92 2.05
N THR A 5 -2.97 2.08 1.38
CA THR A 5 -3.63 0.95 2.06
C THR A 5 -2.59 -0.05 2.58
N VAL A 6 -2.95 -0.89 3.54
CA VAL A 6 -2.05 -1.88 4.15
C VAL A 6 -2.37 -3.30 3.69
N HIS A 7 -1.34 -4.13 3.57
CA HIS A 7 -1.43 -5.57 3.29
C HIS A 7 -0.74 -6.34 4.42
N VAL A 8 -1.53 -6.78 5.39
CA VAL A 8 -1.11 -7.54 6.58
C VAL A 8 -2.16 -8.63 6.85
N PRO A 9 -2.14 -9.77 6.11
CA PRO A 9 -3.22 -10.74 6.16
C PRO A 9 -3.45 -11.40 7.53
N SER A 10 -2.45 -11.38 8.41
CA SER A 10 -2.56 -11.88 9.79
C SER A 10 -3.33 -10.95 10.71
N GLU A 11 -3.63 -9.72 10.29
CA GLU A 11 -4.22 -8.69 11.14
C GLU A 11 -5.69 -8.39 10.79
N PRO A 12 -6.65 -8.71 11.69
CA PRO A 12 -8.07 -8.43 11.46
C PRO A 12 -8.38 -6.96 11.21
N ARG A 13 -7.53 -6.06 11.71
CA ARG A 13 -7.70 -4.61 11.56
C ARG A 13 -7.36 -4.09 10.16
N GLN A 14 -6.76 -4.91 9.28
CA GLN A 14 -6.45 -4.53 7.90
C GLN A 14 -7.68 -3.95 7.19
N SER A 15 -8.83 -4.63 7.28
CA SER A 15 -10.05 -4.23 6.58
C SER A 15 -10.61 -2.89 7.06
N ILE A 16 -10.60 -2.62 8.38
CA ILE A 16 -11.08 -1.34 8.89
C ILE A 16 -10.08 -0.21 8.57
N ASN A 17 -8.78 -0.47 8.67
CA ASN A 17 -7.76 0.52 8.32
C ASN A 17 -7.84 0.92 6.83
N ASN A 18 -7.94 -0.06 5.92
CA ASN A 18 -8.05 0.20 4.48
C ASN A 18 -9.33 0.96 4.13
N ARG A 19 -10.44 0.63 4.80
CA ARG A 19 -11.70 1.39 4.66
C ARG A 19 -11.52 2.86 5.06
N LEU A 20 -10.88 3.12 6.20
CA LEU A 20 -10.66 4.49 6.69
C LEU A 20 -9.71 5.27 5.79
N ILE A 21 -8.63 4.64 5.32
CA ILE A 21 -7.66 5.25 4.40
C ILE A 21 -8.34 5.62 3.08
N ASN A 22 -9.13 4.71 2.50
CA ASN A 22 -9.85 4.94 1.24
C ASN A 22 -10.91 6.05 1.34
N ALA A 23 -11.39 6.37 2.54
CA ALA A 23 -12.35 7.46 2.75
C ALA A 23 -11.68 8.85 2.85
N LEU A 24 -10.36 8.93 3.05
CA LEU A 24 -9.66 10.20 3.25
C LEU A 24 -9.82 11.22 2.10
N PRO A 25 -9.80 10.82 0.80
CA PRO A 25 -10.01 11.78 -0.29
C PRO A 25 -11.36 12.48 -0.26
N GLN A 26 -12.39 11.88 0.34
CA GLN A 26 -13.71 12.49 0.47
C GLN A 26 -13.71 13.63 1.50
N ARG A 27 -12.77 13.60 2.47
CA ARG A 27 -12.64 14.62 3.53
C ARG A 27 -11.56 15.65 3.21
N TYR A 28 -10.53 15.27 2.48
CA TYR A 28 -9.35 16.09 2.22
C TYR A 28 -8.99 16.07 0.74
N GLY A 29 -9.28 17.17 0.02
CA GLY A 29 -9.07 17.25 -1.43
C GLY A 29 -7.61 17.18 -1.89
N ASN A 30 -6.65 17.33 -0.98
CA ASN A 30 -5.22 17.17 -1.26
C ASN A 30 -4.69 15.76 -0.97
N VAL A 31 -5.54 14.81 -0.58
CA VAL A 31 -5.17 13.41 -0.30
C VAL A 31 -5.35 12.55 -1.55
N LYS A 32 -4.32 11.78 -1.86
CA LYS A 32 -4.35 10.67 -2.82
C LYS A 32 -4.11 9.37 -2.06
N VAL A 33 -4.70 8.28 -2.53
CA VAL A 33 -4.48 6.93 -1.98
C VAL A 33 -3.82 6.06 -3.05
N LEU A 34 -2.73 5.41 -2.68
CA LEU A 34 -2.09 4.35 -3.45
C LEU A 34 -2.53 3.01 -2.86
N ASP A 35 -3.20 2.19 -3.67
CA ASP A 35 -3.81 0.94 -3.21
C ASP A 35 -2.81 -0.22 -3.13
N TRP A 36 -1.88 -0.11 -2.17
CA TRP A 36 -0.88 -1.14 -1.90
C TRP A 36 -1.49 -2.49 -1.51
N PHE A 37 -2.67 -2.52 -0.87
CA PHE A 37 -3.39 -3.75 -0.57
C PHE A 37 -3.64 -4.60 -1.81
N SER A 38 -4.24 -4.04 -2.85
CA SER A 38 -4.49 -4.76 -4.09
C SER A 38 -3.21 -5.10 -4.85
N ILE A 39 -2.24 -4.18 -4.87
CA ILE A 39 -0.96 -4.38 -5.56
C ILE A 39 -0.17 -5.52 -4.91
N ALA A 40 0.02 -5.50 -3.59
CA ALA A 40 0.71 -6.56 -2.87
C ALA A 40 0.05 -7.94 -3.08
N GLY A 41 -1.28 -7.99 -3.18
CA GLY A 41 -2.02 -9.21 -3.47
C GLY A 41 -1.79 -9.78 -4.87
N GLN A 42 -1.43 -8.94 -5.86
CA GLN A 42 -1.12 -9.35 -7.23
C GLN A 42 0.31 -9.84 -7.42
N TYR A 43 1.24 -9.41 -6.56
CA TYR A 43 2.67 -9.74 -6.64
C TYR A 43 3.18 -10.47 -5.37
N PRO A 44 2.67 -11.68 -5.06
CA PRO A 44 3.06 -12.41 -3.86
C PRO A 44 4.56 -12.76 -3.82
N GLU A 45 5.24 -12.83 -4.97
CA GLU A 45 6.68 -13.04 -5.09
C GLU A 45 7.53 -11.92 -4.46
N TYR A 46 6.94 -10.74 -4.24
CA TYR A 46 7.59 -9.62 -3.56
C TYR A 46 7.48 -9.69 -2.04
N LEU A 47 6.75 -10.66 -1.49
CA LEU A 47 6.50 -10.82 -0.07
C LEU A 47 7.20 -12.06 0.50
N TYR A 48 7.57 -12.00 1.79
CA TYR A 48 7.92 -13.20 2.55
C TYR A 48 6.68 -14.06 2.83
N SER A 49 6.87 -15.23 3.45
CA SER A 49 5.80 -16.20 3.68
C SER A 49 4.65 -15.69 4.54
N ASP A 50 4.87 -14.66 5.37
CA ASP A 50 3.84 -13.98 6.15
C ASP A 50 2.96 -13.02 5.34
N LYS A 51 3.27 -12.83 4.05
CA LYS A 51 2.54 -11.96 3.12
C LYS A 51 2.46 -10.50 3.59
N THR A 52 3.37 -10.08 4.47
CA THR A 52 3.42 -8.74 5.06
C THR A 52 4.78 -8.11 4.77
N HIS A 53 5.86 -8.82 5.09
CA HIS A 53 7.21 -8.28 4.93
C HIS A 53 7.67 -8.37 3.49
N LEU A 54 8.25 -7.28 2.99
CA LEU A 54 8.80 -7.20 1.64
C LEU A 54 10.13 -7.94 1.54
N ARG A 55 10.31 -8.71 0.46
CA ARG A 55 11.64 -9.16 0.00
C ARG A 55 12.42 -7.98 -0.61
N PRO A 56 13.74 -8.09 -0.80
CA PRO A 56 14.53 -6.98 -1.38
C PRO A 56 14.03 -6.45 -2.74
N ALA A 57 13.55 -7.33 -3.63
CA ALA A 57 12.95 -6.90 -4.89
C ALA A 57 11.61 -6.17 -4.68
N GLY A 58 10.78 -6.66 -3.76
CA GLY A 58 9.53 -6.02 -3.35
C GLY A 58 9.73 -4.65 -2.71
N ALA A 59 10.77 -4.50 -1.89
CA ALA A 59 11.14 -3.22 -1.27
C ALA A 59 11.51 -2.16 -2.30
N ARG A 60 12.25 -2.54 -3.36
CA ARG A 60 12.56 -1.65 -4.49
C ARG A 60 11.29 -1.27 -5.26
N PHE A 61 10.49 -2.26 -5.65
CA PHE A 61 9.22 -2.03 -6.35
C PHE A 61 8.27 -1.11 -5.56
N TYR A 62 8.13 -1.35 -4.25
CA TYR A 62 7.33 -0.51 -3.35
C TYR A 62 7.83 0.93 -3.30
N ALA A 63 9.15 1.13 -3.16
CA ALA A 63 9.76 2.46 -3.13
C ALA A 63 9.58 3.19 -4.47
N ASP A 64 9.79 2.51 -5.59
CA ASP A 64 9.63 3.09 -6.93
C ASP A 64 8.18 3.52 -7.17
N LEU A 65 7.21 2.69 -6.76
CA LEU A 65 5.79 3.01 -6.89
C LEU A 65 5.39 4.25 -6.07
N ILE A 66 5.94 4.40 -4.86
CA ILE A 66 5.73 5.61 -4.05
C ILE A 66 6.34 6.82 -4.74
N MET A 67 7.58 6.71 -5.21
CA MET A 67 8.31 7.80 -5.86
C MET A 67 7.62 8.26 -7.15
N GLN A 68 7.11 7.33 -7.95
CA GLN A 68 6.28 7.62 -9.12
C GLN A 68 4.97 8.32 -8.71
N SER A 69 4.31 7.84 -7.65
CA SER A 69 3.04 8.40 -7.16
C SER A 69 3.16 9.84 -6.64
N VAL A 70 4.37 10.24 -6.20
CA VAL A 70 4.68 11.62 -5.78
C VAL A 70 5.38 12.44 -6.86
N GLY A 71 5.54 11.91 -8.08
CA GLY A 71 6.11 12.62 -9.23
C GLY A 71 7.62 12.86 -9.14
N ARG A 72 8.36 11.91 -8.55
CA ARG A 72 9.82 12.00 -8.34
C ARG A 72 10.61 10.87 -9.01
N LEU A 73 9.98 10.17 -9.95
CA LEU A 73 10.57 9.22 -10.89
C LEU A 73 10.12 9.58 -12.30
#